data_AF-A0A2H0TKX9-F1
#
_entry.id   AF-A0A2H0TKX9-F1
#
_cell.length_a   1.000
_cell.length_b   1.000
_cell.length_c   1.000
_cell.angle_alpha   90.00
_cell.angle_beta   90.00
_cell.angle_gamma   90.00
#
_symmetry.space_group_name_H-M   'P 1'
#
loop_
_entity.id
_entity.type
_entity.pdbx_description
1 polymer ?
#
loop_
_entity_poly.entity_id
_entity_poly.type
_entity_poly.pdbx_seq_one_letter_code
_entity_poly.pdbx_strand_id
1 'polypeptide(L)'
;MKKIITLSLLTILVAIPVSAQITGIVTPPEKIKTFEDILALANQIINYIFTVLLVVAIIFILISAFTWLTAAGDPLKTGKARDQLMYAIIALAIGALAKGLVFMVANLMGVKI
;
A
#
# COMPACT_ATOMS: atom_id res chain seq x y z
N MET A 1 0.67 -35.48 24.50
CA MET A 1 -0.06 -34.20 24.38
C MET A 1 0.83 -32.95 24.35
N LYS A 2 2.18 -33.05 24.32
CA LYS A 2 3.06 -31.86 24.27
C LYS A 2 3.45 -31.39 22.86
N LYS A 3 3.43 -32.27 21.86
CA LYS A 3 3.92 -31.96 20.50
C LYS A 3 2.92 -31.20 19.61
N ILE A 4 1.63 -31.18 19.99
CA ILE A 4 0.57 -30.52 19.21
C ILE A 4 0.49 -29.03 19.58
N ILE A 5 0.77 -28.67 20.84
CA ILE A 5 0.80 -27.29 21.35
C ILE A 5 1.98 -26.51 20.76
N THR A 6 3.12 -27.16 20.55
CA THR A 6 4.27 -26.54 19.86
C THR A 6 4.05 -26.37 18.36
N LEU A 7 3.14 -27.14 17.74
CA LEU A 7 2.87 -27.06 16.31
C LEU A 7 1.82 -25.99 15.97
N SER A 8 0.89 -25.70 16.88
CA SER A 8 -0.06 -24.58 16.72
C SER A 8 0.57 -23.22 17.04
N LEU A 9 1.64 -23.18 17.83
CA LEU A 9 2.34 -21.92 18.14
C LEU A 9 3.36 -21.54 17.06
N LEU A 10 3.77 -22.48 16.19
CA LEU A 10 4.75 -22.23 15.14
C LEU A 10 4.14 -21.60 13.89
N THR A 11 2.83 -21.70 13.67
CA THR A 11 2.15 -21.05 12.54
C THR A 11 1.88 -19.56 12.75
N ILE A 12 2.02 -19.05 13.97
CA ILE A 12 1.88 -17.61 14.27
C ILE A 12 3.18 -16.84 13.98
N LEU A 13 4.32 -17.52 13.76
CA LEU A 13 5.61 -16.85 13.57
C LEU A 13 5.95 -16.48 12.10
N VAL A 14 5.12 -16.85 11.12
CA VAL A 14 5.35 -16.47 9.71
C VAL A 14 4.70 -15.11 9.35
N ALA A 15 3.95 -14.49 10.27
CA ALA A 15 3.27 -13.21 10.05
C ALA A 15 4.02 -11.99 10.61
N ILE A 16 5.32 -12.11 10.92
CA ILE A 16 6.17 -10.97 11.24
C ILE A 16 7.26 -10.93 10.16
N PRO A 17 7.46 -9.81 9.44
CA PRO A 17 8.65 -9.68 8.62
C PRO A 17 9.85 -9.83 9.55
N VAL A 18 10.54 -10.96 9.46
CA VAL A 18 11.82 -11.21 10.11
C VAL A 18 12.83 -10.30 9.42
N SER A 19 12.91 -9.06 9.90
CA SER A 19 14.01 -8.15 9.64
C SER A 19 15.20 -8.60 10.49
N ALA A 20 15.88 -9.66 10.06
CA ALA A 20 17.18 -10.05 10.61
C ALA A 20 17.99 -10.91 9.64
N GLN A 21 18.45 -10.32 8.54
CA GLN A 21 19.78 -10.65 8.02
C GLN A 21 20.68 -9.46 8.30
N ILE A 22 21.38 -9.55 9.43
CA ILE A 22 22.56 -8.75 9.74
C ILE A 22 23.73 -9.44 9.05
N THR A 23 24.01 -9.04 7.81
CA THR A 23 25.35 -9.19 7.23
C THR A 23 26.10 -7.90 7.54
N GLY A 24 27.13 -8.02 8.38
CA GLY A 24 27.79 -6.90 9.01
C GLY A 24 28.31 -5.85 8.03
N ILE A 25 27.83 -4.62 8.20
CA ILE A 25 28.66 -3.46 8.53
C ILE A 25 27.85 -2.63 9.53
N VAL A 26 28.18 -2.73 10.82
CA VAL A 26 27.79 -1.72 11.82
C VAL A 26 28.70 -0.51 11.62
N THR A 27 28.33 0.39 10.71
CA THR A 27 28.85 1.76 10.79
C THR A 27 28.13 2.48 11.94
N PRO A 28 28.82 3.34 12.70
CA PRO A 28 28.27 4.10 13.82
C PRO A 28 26.95 4.78 13.47
N PRO A 29 26.05 5.05 14.43
CA PRO A 29 24.81 5.76 14.14
C PRO A 29 25.17 7.17 13.67
N GLU A 30 25.29 7.34 12.35
CA GLU A 30 25.31 8.66 11.77
C GLU A 30 23.95 9.27 12.10
N LYS A 31 24.02 10.30 12.94
CA LYS A 31 22.96 11.29 13.10
C LYS A 31 22.20 11.45 11.79
N ILE A 32 20.88 11.51 11.87
CA ILE A 32 20.00 12.12 10.86
C ILE A 32 20.69 13.39 10.33
N LYS A 33 21.26 13.33 9.12
CA LYS A 33 22.00 14.46 8.52
C LYS A 33 21.82 14.58 7.01
N THR A 34 21.30 13.55 6.33
CA THR A 34 21.25 13.53 4.86
C THR A 34 19.80 13.47 4.38
N PHE A 35 19.48 14.27 3.35
CA PHE A 35 18.17 14.30 2.70
C PHE A 35 17.72 12.92 2.19
N GLU A 36 18.66 12.01 1.94
CA GLU A 36 18.40 10.62 1.51
C GLU A 36 17.60 9.81 2.55
N ASP A 37 17.92 9.91 3.84
CA ASP A 37 17.21 9.14 4.88
C ASP A 37 15.75 9.63 5.03
N ILE A 38 15.54 10.94 4.86
CA ILE A 38 14.20 11.54 4.89
C ILE A 38 13.40 11.05 3.66
N LEU A 39 14.05 10.95 2.50
CA LEU A 39 13.43 10.41 1.29
C LEU A 39 13.15 8.90 1.39
N ALA A 40 14.03 8.12 2.00
CA ALA A 40 13.84 6.69 2.23
C ALA A 40 12.64 6.45 3.18
N LEU A 41 12.59 7.20 4.28
CA LEU A 41 11.46 7.16 5.22
C LEU A 41 10.16 7.61 4.53
N ALA A 42 10.20 8.68 3.74
CA ALA A 42 9.04 9.15 2.97
C ALA A 42 8.57 8.08 1.98
N ASN A 43 9.47 7.42 1.25
CA ASN A 43 9.10 6.34 0.33
C ASN A 43 8.48 5.15 1.03
N GLN A 44 9.01 4.77 2.20
CA GLN A 44 8.43 3.70 3.00
C GLN A 44 7.00 4.05 3.43
N ILE A 45 6.77 5.28 3.88
CA ILE A 45 5.44 5.78 4.26
C ILE A 45 4.51 5.81 3.05
N ILE A 46 4.97 6.33 1.90
CA ILE A 46 4.18 6.41 0.67
C ILE A 46 3.80 5.03 0.18
N ASN A 47 4.72 4.06 0.19
CA ASN A 47 4.44 2.69 -0.24
C ASN A 47 3.41 2.01 0.68
N TYR A 48 3.48 2.28 1.99
CA TYR A 48 2.48 1.82 2.94
C TYR A 48 1.10 2.45 2.67
N ILE A 49 1.04 3.77 2.48
CA ILE A 49 -0.20 4.48 2.14
C ILE A 49 -0.78 3.97 0.81
N PHE A 50 0.07 3.74 -0.19
CA PHE A 50 -0.34 3.23 -1.49
C PHE A 50 -0.93 1.82 -1.40
N THR A 51 -0.35 0.97 -0.55
CA THR A 51 -0.89 -0.37 -0.27
C THR A 51 -2.27 -0.28 0.37
N VAL A 52 -2.45 0.60 1.36
CA VAL A 52 -3.76 0.84 1.98
C VAL A 52 -4.75 1.41 0.96
N LEU A 53 -4.33 2.35 0.11
CA LEU A 53 -5.14 2.94 -0.95
C LEU A 53 -5.65 1.88 -1.92
N LEU A 54 -4.80 0.93 -2.33
CA LEU A 54 -5.21 -0.18 -3.19
C LEU A 54 -6.30 -1.05 -2.56
N VAL A 55 -6.13 -1.40 -1.28
CA VAL A 55 -7.14 -2.18 -0.54
C VAL A 55 -8.46 -1.45 -0.48
N VAL A 56 -8.43 -0.15 -0.15
CA VAL A 56 -9.64 0.70 -0.11
C VAL A 56 -10.27 0.81 -1.50
N ALA A 57 -9.48 0.98 -2.55
CA ALA A 57 -9.97 1.07 -3.92
C ALA A 57 -10.76 -0.19 -4.32
N ILE A 58 -10.25 -1.38 -3.98
CA ILE A 58 -10.94 -2.65 -4.24
C ILE A 58 -12.30 -2.69 -3.53
N ILE A 59 -12.36 -2.26 -2.26
CA ILE A 59 -13.61 -2.21 -1.49
C ILE A 59 -14.63 -1.27 -2.17
N PHE A 60 -14.20 -0.09 -2.60
CA PHE A 60 -15.07 0.87 -3.29
C PHE A 60 -15.59 0.36 -4.63
N ILE A 61 -14.75 -0.35 -5.39
CA ILE A 61 -15.14 -1.00 -6.65
C ILE A 61 -16.21 -2.07 -6.37
N LEU A 62 -16.03 -2.88 -5.33
CA LEU A 62 -17.03 -3.89 -4.96
C LEU A 62 -18.37 -3.25 -4.56
N ILE A 63 -18.36 -2.20 -3.74
CA ILE A 63 -19.59 -1.50 -3.34
C ILE A 63 -20.30 -0.91 -4.56
N SER A 64 -19.56 -0.31 -5.49
CA SER A 64 -20.11 0.20 -6.75
C SER A 64 -20.73 -0.94 -7.56
N ALA A 65 -20.05 -2.07 -7.71
CA ALA A 65 -20.53 -3.23 -8.45
C ALA A 65 -21.83 -3.82 -7.85
N PHE A 66 -21.90 -3.98 -6.53
CA PHE A 66 -23.12 -4.43 -5.85
C PHE A 66 -24.26 -3.42 -6.00
N THR A 67 -23.98 -2.12 -5.92
CA THR A 67 -24.97 -1.07 -6.15
C THR A 67 -25.51 -1.12 -7.58
N TRP A 68 -24.64 -1.40 -8.56
CA TRP A 68 -25.03 -1.55 -9.96
C TRP A 68 -25.88 -2.81 -10.19
N LEU A 69 -25.50 -3.94 -9.58
CA LEU A 69 -26.23 -5.20 -9.69
C LEU A 69 -27.63 -5.13 -9.05
N THR A 70 -27.73 -4.49 -7.89
CA THR A 70 -28.98 -4.33 -7.15
C THR A 70 -29.85 -3.17 -7.65
N ALA A 71 -29.37 -2.39 -8.62
CA ALA A 71 -30.10 -1.24 -9.16
C ALA A 71 -31.40 -1.64 -9.88
N ALA A 72 -31.52 -2.89 -10.37
CA ALA A 72 -32.72 -3.43 -10.99
C ALA A 72 -33.36 -2.54 -12.09
N GLY A 73 -32.53 -1.78 -12.83
CA GLY A 73 -32.98 -0.88 -13.89
C GLY A 73 -33.37 0.53 -13.43
N ASP A 74 -33.25 0.85 -12.14
CA ASP A 74 -33.44 2.21 -11.62
C ASP A 74 -32.30 3.13 -12.16
N PRO A 75 -32.63 4.15 -12.97
CA PRO A 75 -31.63 5.03 -13.59
C PRO A 75 -30.83 5.82 -12.54
N LEU A 76 -31.40 6.15 -11.39
CA LEU A 76 -30.71 6.91 -10.34
C LEU A 76 -29.63 6.06 -9.67
N LYS A 77 -29.95 4.81 -9.31
CA LYS A 77 -28.99 3.88 -8.70
C LYS A 77 -27.90 3.46 -9.68
N THR A 78 -28.29 3.24 -10.94
CA THR A 78 -27.36 2.90 -12.02
C THR A 78 -26.38 4.04 -12.29
N GLY A 79 -26.86 5.28 -12.34
CA GLY A 79 -26.02 6.48 -12.47
C GLY A 79 -25.04 6.62 -11.32
N LYS A 80 -25.54 6.55 -10.09
CA LYS A 80 -24.70 6.63 -8.87
C LYS A 80 -23.60 5.57 -8.85
N ALA A 81 -23.92 4.33 -9.19
CA ALA A 81 -22.93 3.25 -9.23
C ALA A 81 -21.85 3.50 -10.29
N ARG A 82 -22.21 4.02 -11.47
CA ARG A 82 -21.26 4.41 -12.52
C ARG A 82 -20.34 5.54 -12.07
N ASP A 83 -20.88 6.58 -11.44
CA ASP A 83 -20.08 7.69 -10.93
C ASP A 83 -19.11 7.21 -9.86
N GLN A 84 -19.59 6.35 -8.95
CA GLN A 84 -18.76 5.76 -7.91
C GLN A 84 -17.63 4.89 -8.48
N LEU A 85 -17.89 4.13 -9.56
CA LEU A 85 -16.86 3.37 -10.25
C LEU A 85 -15.85 4.30 -10.93
N MET A 86 -16.33 5.36 -11.58
CA MET A 86 -15.49 6.35 -12.24
C MET A 86 -14.52 7.00 -11.24
N TYR A 87 -15.02 7.41 -10.07
CA TYR A 87 -14.18 7.97 -9.02
C TYR A 87 -13.17 6.96 -8.46
N ALA A 88 -13.55 5.69 -8.33
CA ALA A 88 -12.60 4.65 -7.91
C ALA A 88 -11.46 4.47 -8.92
N ILE A 89 -11.76 4.50 -10.23
CA ILE A 89 -10.75 4.44 -11.30
C ILE A 89 -9.85 5.67 -11.28
N ILE A 90 -10.43 6.86 -11.13
CA ILE A 90 -9.69 8.12 -11.04
C ILE A 90 -8.74 8.11 -9.83
N ALA A 91 -9.20 7.63 -8.66
CA ALA A 91 -8.37 7.52 -7.47
C ALA A 91 -7.17 6.58 -7.69
N LEU A 92 -7.40 5.45 -8.37
CA LEU A 92 -6.34 4.51 -8.72
C LEU A 92 -5.32 5.14 -9.66
N ALA A 93 -5.79 5.87 -10.68
CA ALA A 93 -4.94 6.58 -11.63
C ALA A 93 -4.09 7.67 -10.95
N ILE A 94 -4.71 8.50 -10.10
CA ILE A 94 -4.00 9.54 -9.34
C ILE A 94 -2.97 8.92 -8.39
N GLY A 95 -3.32 7.83 -7.71
CA GLY A 95 -2.37 7.12 -6.85
C GLY A 95 -1.14 6.63 -7.62
N ALA A 96 -1.35 6.05 -8.82
CA ALA A 96 -0.26 5.58 -9.66
C ALA A 96 0.64 6.75 -10.14
N LEU A 97 0.04 7.88 -10.52
CA LEU A 97 0.75 9.09 -10.91
C LEU A 97 1.56 9.69 -9.75
N ALA A 98 1.00 9.69 -8.53
CA ALA A 98 1.69 10.19 -7.34
C ALA A 98 3.00 9.41 -7.09
N LYS A 99 2.97 8.07 -7.22
CA LYS A 99 4.19 7.25 -7.11
C LYS A 99 5.20 7.57 -8.22
N GLY A 100 4.72 7.79 -9.44
CA GLY A 100 5.56 8.20 -10.57
C GLY A 100 6.28 9.54 -10.32
N LEU A 101 5.58 10.53 -9.77
CA LEU A 101 6.18 11.83 -9.44
C LEU A 101 7.28 11.71 -8.38
N VAL A 102 7.05 10.92 -7.33
CA VAL A 102 8.05 10.68 -6.28
C VAL A 102 9.30 10.00 -6.85
N PHE A 103 9.11 9.03 -7.75
CA PHE A 103 10.21 8.39 -8.47
C PHE A 103 10.98 9.39 -9.34
N MET A 104 10.30 10.29 -10.05
CA MET A 104 10.98 11.33 -10.82
C MET A 104 11.79 12.27 -9.93
N VAL A 105 11.23 12.74 -8.82
CA VAL A 105 11.93 13.63 -7.89
C VAL A 105 13.15 12.95 -7.26
N ALA A 106 13.03 11.68 -6.86
CA ALA A 106 14.14 10.93 -6.29
C ALA A 106 15.30 10.72 -7.29
N ASN A 107 14.98 10.37 -8.54
CA ASN A 107 15.99 10.22 -9.60
C ASN A 107 16.68 11.54 -9.94
N LEU A 108 15.96 12.68 -9.91
CA LEU A 108 16.54 14.00 -10.12
C LEU A 108 17.50 14.41 -8.99
N MET A 109 17.27 13.91 -7.77
CA MET A 109 18.13 14.16 -6.62
C MET A 109 19.32 13.19 -6.50
N GLY A 110 19.48 12.26 -7.45
CA GLY A 110 20.55 11.26 -7.41
C GLY A 110 20.34 10.18 -6.34
N VAL A 111 19.17 10.15 -5.70
CA VAL A 111 18.82 9.20 -4.64
C VAL A 111 18.12 8.01 -5.28
N LYS A 112 18.71 6.82 -5.16
CA LYS A 112 18.06 5.58 -5.59
C LYS A 112 17.08 5.14 -4.51
N ILE A 113 15.79 5.24 -4.83
CA ILE A 113 14.67 4.79 -3.98
C ILE A 113 14.06 3.48 -4.49
#